data_AF-A0A8S3JZ44-F1
#
_entry.id   AF-A0A8S3JZ44-F1
#
_cell.length_a   1.000
_cell.length_b   1.000
_cell.length_c   1.000
_cell.angle_alpha   90.00
_cell.angle_beta   90.00
_cell.angle_gamma   90.00
#
_symmetry.space_group_name_H-M   'P 1'
#
loop_
_entity.id
_entity.type
_entity.pdbx_description
1 polymer ?
#
loop_
_entity_poly.entity_id
_entity_poly.type
_entity_poly.pdbx_seq_one_letter_code
_entity_poly.pdbx_strand_id
1 'polypeptide(L)'
;MKIEPNQFTLSTLFNACAKLCDDRAMKIGKELLAKMPENYRNNKITSTSAIDMLMKFGDVENAERIFRSIKAKDIIAYGAMVKGYVGNETFEKALDLFEKVDIELDNVTYTIVFNACAKLCNDRAMKIGKKLLAKMPENYRNNNITSTSAIDML
;
A
#
# COMPACT_ATOMS: atom_id res chain seq x y z
N MET A 1 -11.36 26.02 -23.20
CA MET A 1 -12.15 25.11 -22.34
C MET A 1 -11.17 24.44 -21.37
N LYS A 2 -11.21 24.75 -20.06
CA LYS A 2 -10.40 24.02 -19.07
C LYS A 2 -11.21 22.78 -18.69
N ILE A 3 -10.75 21.60 -19.09
CA ILE A 3 -11.34 20.33 -18.67
C ILE A 3 -10.76 20.04 -17.28
N GLU A 4 -11.60 20.00 -16.26
CA GLU A 4 -11.16 19.58 -14.93
C GLU A 4 -10.88 18.07 -14.94
N PRO A 5 -9.71 17.62 -14.46
CA PRO A 5 -9.40 16.20 -14.34
C PRO A 5 -10.41 15.51 -13.43
N ASN A 6 -11.01 14.43 -13.91
CA ASN A 6 -11.84 13.57 -13.06
C ASN A 6 -10.95 12.60 -12.26
N GLN A 7 -11.58 11.81 -11.37
CA GLN A 7 -10.90 10.85 -10.50
C GLN A 7 -9.96 9.88 -11.26
N PHE A 8 -10.35 9.44 -12.47
CA PHE A 8 -9.58 8.49 -13.26
C PHE A 8 -8.39 9.15 -13.93
N THR A 9 -8.55 10.39 -14.41
CA THR A 9 -7.44 11.20 -14.92
C THR A 9 -6.38 11.40 -13.84
N LEU A 10 -6.78 11.78 -12.62
CA LEU A 10 -5.84 11.96 -11.51
C LEU A 10 -5.12 10.67 -11.12
N SER A 11 -5.85 9.55 -10.97
CA SER A 11 -5.22 8.25 -10.69
C SER A 11 -4.23 7.84 -11.78
N THR A 12 -4.55 8.09 -13.04
CA THR A 12 -3.67 7.77 -14.18
C THR A 12 -2.40 8.61 -14.14
N LEU A 13 -2.51 9.91 -13.85
CA LEU A 13 -1.37 10.81 -13.70
C LEU A 13 -0.49 10.42 -12.52
N PHE A 14 -1.08 10.09 -11.37
CA PHE A 14 -0.32 9.61 -10.22
C PHE A 14 0.42 8.31 -10.52
N ASN A 15 -0.24 7.35 -11.18
CA ASN A 15 0.40 6.10 -11.60
C ASN A 15 1.53 6.34 -12.61
N ALA A 16 1.39 7.32 -13.51
CA ALA A 16 2.46 7.70 -14.44
C ALA A 16 3.66 8.31 -13.69
N CYS A 17 3.41 9.24 -12.76
CA CYS A 17 4.46 9.80 -11.90
C CYS A 17 5.18 8.70 -11.11
N ALA A 18 4.40 7.77 -10.54
CA ALA A 18 4.88 6.60 -9.80
C ALA A 18 5.67 5.60 -10.66
N LYS A 19 5.63 5.68 -12.00
CA LYS A 19 6.42 4.83 -12.90
C LYS A 19 7.70 5.53 -13.36
N LEU A 20 7.67 6.84 -13.50
CA LEU A 20 8.82 7.62 -13.95
C LEU A 20 9.90 7.73 -12.87
N CYS A 21 9.51 7.82 -11.60
CA CYS A 21 10.42 7.84 -10.46
C CYS A 21 11.57 8.87 -10.59
N ASP A 22 11.29 10.04 -11.18
CA ASP A 22 12.24 11.16 -11.27
C ASP A 22 11.73 12.41 -10.52
N ASP A 23 12.62 13.37 -10.25
CA ASP A 23 12.30 14.58 -9.47
C ASP A 23 11.20 15.42 -10.11
N ARG A 24 11.10 15.39 -11.45
CA ARG A 24 10.05 16.11 -12.19
C ARG A 24 8.69 15.48 -11.93
N ALA A 25 8.60 14.17 -11.98
CA ALA A 25 7.39 13.41 -11.67
C ALA A 25 6.95 13.64 -10.22
N MET A 26 7.89 13.72 -9.28
CA MET A 26 7.58 14.07 -7.88
C MET A 26 6.98 15.47 -7.76
N LYS A 27 7.58 16.47 -8.43
CA LYS A 27 7.06 17.84 -8.43
C LYS A 27 5.65 17.92 -9.02
N ILE A 28 5.43 17.29 -10.17
CA ILE A 28 4.11 17.22 -10.82
C ILE A 28 3.11 16.53 -9.90
N GLY A 29 3.48 15.40 -9.29
CA GLY A 29 2.63 14.66 -8.35
C GLY A 29 2.20 15.51 -7.16
N LYS A 30 3.12 16.29 -6.57
CA LYS A 30 2.80 17.21 -5.46
C LYS A 30 1.88 18.36 -5.90
N GLU A 31 2.08 18.91 -7.09
CA GLU A 31 1.18 19.94 -7.63
C GLU A 31 -0.23 19.39 -7.89
N LEU A 32 -0.35 18.17 -8.41
CA LEU A 32 -1.62 17.48 -8.59
C LEU A 32 -2.32 17.25 -7.25
N LEU A 33 -1.58 16.81 -6.23
CA LEU A 33 -2.10 16.65 -4.86
C LEU A 33 -2.57 17.97 -4.25
N ALA A 34 -1.84 19.07 -4.45
CA ALA A 34 -2.24 20.39 -3.94
C ALA A 34 -3.55 20.87 -4.58
N LYS A 35 -3.75 20.58 -5.87
CA LYS A 35 -4.95 20.97 -6.64
C LYS A 35 -6.10 19.97 -6.52
N MET A 36 -5.88 18.83 -5.87
CA MET A 36 -6.87 17.76 -5.76
C MET A 36 -8.05 18.17 -4.88
N PRO A 37 -9.29 18.12 -5.40
CA PRO A 37 -10.50 18.35 -4.62
C PRO A 37 -10.64 17.42 -3.41
N GLU A 38 -11.23 17.90 -2.31
CA GLU A 38 -11.41 17.12 -1.08
C GLU A 38 -12.27 15.86 -1.27
N ASN A 39 -13.28 15.91 -2.13
CA ASN A 39 -14.08 14.72 -2.46
C ASN A 39 -13.24 13.63 -3.14
N TYR A 40 -12.19 13.98 -3.88
CA TYR A 40 -11.25 13.01 -4.46
C TYR A 40 -10.22 12.52 -3.44
N ARG A 41 -9.84 13.30 -2.41
CA ARG A 41 -9.01 12.79 -1.29
C ARG A 41 -9.75 11.73 -0.47
N ASN A 42 -11.06 11.82 -0.41
CA ASN A 42 -11.91 10.80 0.21
C ASN A 42 -12.20 9.62 -0.73
N ASN A 43 -11.85 9.72 -2.02
CA ASN A 43 -12.04 8.65 -3.00
C ASN A 43 -10.90 7.64 -2.93
N LYS A 44 -11.25 6.36 -2.77
CA LYS A 44 -10.27 5.29 -2.60
C LYS A 44 -9.35 5.13 -3.82
N ILE A 45 -9.87 5.25 -5.04
CA ILE A 45 -9.10 5.02 -6.27
C ILE A 45 -8.03 6.10 -6.42
N THR A 46 -8.42 7.37 -6.25
CA THR A 46 -7.48 8.49 -6.40
C THR A 46 -6.47 8.56 -5.25
N SER A 47 -6.92 8.32 -4.03
CA SER A 47 -6.05 8.34 -2.85
C SER A 47 -5.07 7.17 -2.82
N THR A 48 -5.47 5.96 -3.23
CA THR A 48 -4.55 4.82 -3.34
C THR A 48 -3.48 5.05 -4.40
N SER A 49 -3.82 5.59 -5.57
CA SER A 49 -2.82 5.95 -6.60
C SER A 49 -1.86 7.04 -6.11
N ALA A 50 -2.36 8.03 -5.37
CA ALA A 50 -1.52 9.04 -4.73
C ALA A 50 -0.58 8.44 -3.66
N ILE A 51 -1.06 7.49 -2.86
CA ILE A 51 -0.26 6.77 -1.87
C ILE A 51 0.87 5.98 -2.54
N ASP A 52 0.59 5.18 -3.58
CA ASP A 52 1.63 4.41 -4.30
C ASP A 52 2.71 5.34 -4.87
N MET A 53 2.29 6.48 -5.43
CA MET A 53 3.20 7.50 -5.95
C MET A 53 4.10 8.08 -4.85
N LEU A 54 3.53 8.55 -3.75
CA LEU A 54 4.30 9.13 -2.63
C LEU A 54 5.25 8.11 -2.01
N MET A 55 4.80 6.87 -1.81
CA MET A 55 5.63 5.79 -1.27
C MET A 55 6.82 5.48 -2.16
N LYS A 56 6.67 5.48 -3.49
CA LYS A 56 7.82 5.26 -4.40
C LYS A 56 8.82 6.39 -4.42
N PHE A 57 8.39 7.60 -4.08
CA PHE A 57 9.28 8.76 -3.88
C PHE A 57 9.83 8.86 -2.44
N GLY A 58 9.51 7.90 -1.57
CA GLY A 58 9.93 7.91 -0.16
C GLY A 58 9.25 8.96 0.72
N ASP A 59 8.19 9.61 0.23
CA ASP A 59 7.41 10.60 0.99
C ASP A 59 6.36 9.88 1.87
N VAL A 60 6.86 9.04 2.78
CA VAL A 60 6.05 8.16 3.65
C VAL A 60 5.08 8.97 4.51
N GLU A 61 5.51 10.13 5.02
CA GLU A 61 4.68 10.98 5.88
C GLU A 61 3.43 11.49 5.16
N ASN A 62 3.57 11.99 3.93
CA ASN A 62 2.41 12.44 3.16
C ASN A 62 1.52 11.27 2.74
N ALA A 63 2.10 10.11 2.42
CA ALA A 63 1.33 8.91 2.11
C ALA A 63 0.44 8.51 3.29
N GLU A 64 1.01 8.48 4.50
CA GLU A 64 0.27 8.21 5.73
C GLU A 64 -0.84 9.24 6.00
N ARG A 65 -0.59 10.53 5.74
CA ARG A 65 -1.59 11.59 5.90
C ARG A 65 -2.79 11.38 4.97
N ILE A 66 -2.54 11.05 3.71
CA ILE A 66 -3.61 10.73 2.75
C ILE A 66 -4.35 9.48 3.20
N PHE A 67 -3.63 8.43 3.59
CA PHE A 67 -4.24 7.20 4.09
C PHE A 67 -5.16 7.44 5.28
N ARG A 68 -4.74 8.24 6.27
CA ARG A 68 -5.57 8.62 7.42
C ARG A 68 -6.86 9.33 6.99
N SER A 69 -6.83 10.15 5.94
CA SER A 69 -8.00 10.86 5.42
C SER A 69 -9.06 9.96 4.75
N ILE A 70 -8.70 8.74 4.32
CA ILE A 70 -9.66 7.80 3.71
C ILE A 70 -10.63 7.30 4.79
N LYS A 71 -11.91 7.67 4.70
CA LYS A 71 -12.95 7.31 5.69
C LYS A 71 -13.19 5.79 5.77
N ALA A 72 -13.34 5.13 4.63
CA ALA A 72 -13.61 3.70 4.54
C ALA A 72 -12.48 3.00 3.77
N LYS A 73 -11.40 2.66 4.46
CA LYS A 73 -10.24 1.98 3.86
C LYS A 73 -10.64 0.57 3.43
N ASP A 74 -10.23 0.17 2.23
CA ASP A 74 -10.37 -1.20 1.73
C ASP A 74 -9.01 -1.87 1.61
N ILE A 75 -9.04 -3.15 1.24
CA ILE A 75 -7.83 -3.96 1.10
C ILE A 75 -6.80 -3.35 0.15
N ILE A 76 -7.26 -2.63 -0.88
CA ILE A 76 -6.38 -1.98 -1.86
C ILE A 76 -5.60 -0.83 -1.19
N ALA A 77 -6.25 0.01 -0.41
CA ALA A 77 -5.59 1.09 0.33
C ALA A 77 -4.59 0.56 1.37
N TYR A 78 -4.95 -0.51 2.10
CA TYR A 78 -4.03 -1.16 3.04
C TYR A 78 -2.84 -1.80 2.33
N GLY A 79 -3.08 -2.53 1.24
CA GLY A 79 -2.03 -3.16 0.43
C GLY A 79 -1.04 -2.13 -0.13
N ALA A 80 -1.53 -0.97 -0.59
CA ALA A 80 -0.67 0.12 -1.07
C ALA A 80 0.25 0.66 0.04
N MET A 81 -0.30 0.89 1.25
CA MET A 81 0.50 1.36 2.39
C MET A 81 1.55 0.35 2.81
N VAL A 82 1.18 -0.93 2.90
CA VAL A 82 2.10 -1.98 3.32
C VAL A 82 3.22 -2.12 2.31
N LYS A 83 2.87 -2.25 1.02
CA LYS A 83 3.86 -2.35 -0.05
C LYS A 83 4.82 -1.16 0.00
N GLY A 84 4.27 0.03 0.24
CA GLY A 84 5.04 1.26 0.43
C GLY A 84 5.99 1.18 1.61
N TYR A 85 5.53 0.74 2.78
CA TYR A 85 6.40 0.58 3.96
C TYR A 85 7.53 -0.43 3.72
N VAL A 86 7.22 -1.58 3.12
CA VAL A 86 8.21 -2.60 2.76
C VAL A 86 9.24 -2.05 1.77
N GLY A 87 8.79 -1.33 0.73
CA GLY A 87 9.67 -0.71 -0.25
C GLY A 87 10.53 0.43 0.30
N ASN A 88 10.12 1.04 1.41
CA ASN A 88 10.88 2.07 2.13
C ASN A 88 11.58 1.51 3.38
N GLU A 89 11.70 0.19 3.51
CA GLU A 89 12.39 -0.48 4.61
C GLU A 89 11.85 -0.13 6.02
N THR A 90 10.59 0.32 6.10
CA THR A 90 9.90 0.69 7.35
C THR A 90 9.00 -0.46 7.81
N PHE A 91 9.57 -1.65 7.88
CA PHE A 91 8.82 -2.89 8.04
C PHE A 91 8.00 -2.97 9.35
N GLU A 92 8.47 -2.35 10.44
CA GLU A 92 7.69 -2.28 11.70
C GLU A 92 6.37 -1.54 11.51
N LYS A 93 6.36 -0.45 10.70
CA LYS A 93 5.11 0.24 10.35
C LYS A 93 4.18 -0.63 9.50
N ALA A 94 4.75 -1.49 8.66
CA ALA A 94 3.98 -2.47 7.89
C ALA A 94 3.27 -3.45 8.84
N LEU A 95 4.00 -4.02 9.80
CA LEU A 95 3.43 -4.91 10.82
C LEU A 95 2.39 -4.22 11.69
N ASP A 96 2.68 -3.01 12.18
CA ASP A 96 1.74 -2.21 13.00
C ASP A 96 0.44 -1.91 12.25
N LEU A 97 0.54 -1.61 10.96
CA LEU A 97 -0.64 -1.36 10.14
C LEU A 97 -1.46 -2.64 9.99
N PHE A 98 -0.81 -3.79 9.83
CA PHE A 98 -1.48 -5.09 9.71
C PHE A 98 -2.19 -5.56 10.96
N GLU A 99 -1.60 -5.37 12.13
CA GLU A 99 -2.27 -5.76 13.38
C GLU A 99 -3.59 -5.00 13.59
N LYS A 100 -3.77 -3.87 12.91
CA LYS A 100 -4.99 -3.05 12.94
C LYS A 100 -5.97 -3.38 11.82
N VAL A 101 -5.64 -4.32 10.92
CA VAL A 101 -6.54 -4.72 9.83
C VAL A 101 -7.52 -5.76 10.35
N ASP A 102 -8.78 -5.38 10.44
CA ASP A 102 -9.90 -6.27 10.80
C ASP A 102 -10.74 -6.70 9.58
N ILE A 103 -10.26 -6.37 8.37
CA ILE A 103 -10.86 -6.81 7.11
C ILE A 103 -10.16 -8.07 6.58
N GLU A 104 -10.92 -8.91 5.88
CA GLU A 104 -10.37 -10.07 5.20
C GLU A 104 -9.35 -9.62 4.14
N LEU A 105 -8.14 -10.18 4.22
CA LEU A 105 -7.06 -9.85 3.30
C LEU A 105 -7.22 -10.66 2.00
N ASP A 106 -6.90 -10.03 0.87
CA ASP A 106 -6.75 -10.76 -0.38
C ASP A 106 -5.40 -11.48 -0.43
N ASN A 107 -5.27 -12.41 -1.38
CA ASN A 107 -4.05 -13.19 -1.55
C ASN A 107 -2.80 -12.33 -1.77
N VAL A 108 -2.94 -11.22 -2.50
CA VAL A 108 -1.84 -10.29 -2.80
C VAL A 108 -1.34 -9.64 -1.51
N THR A 109 -2.25 -9.20 -0.65
CA THR A 109 -1.90 -8.57 0.62
C THR A 109 -1.22 -9.58 1.54
N TYR A 110 -1.71 -10.82 1.63
CA TYR A 110 -1.02 -11.89 2.37
C TYR A 110 0.44 -12.06 1.92
N THR A 111 0.69 -12.17 0.61
CA THR A 111 2.06 -12.26 0.07
C THR A 111 2.95 -11.11 0.50
N ILE A 112 2.44 -9.88 0.42
CA ILE A 112 3.23 -8.69 0.81
C ILE A 112 3.56 -8.74 2.30
N VAL A 113 2.64 -9.18 3.17
CA VAL A 113 2.92 -9.31 4.61
C VAL A 113 3.97 -10.37 4.87
N PHE A 114 3.86 -11.54 4.25
CA PHE A 114 4.81 -12.62 4.45
C PHE A 114 6.22 -12.20 4.00
N ASN A 115 6.32 -11.49 2.87
CA ASN A 115 7.59 -10.90 2.45
C ASN A 115 8.12 -9.88 3.48
N ALA A 116 7.26 -9.05 4.06
CA ALA A 116 7.66 -8.12 5.12
C ALA A 116 8.18 -8.87 6.36
N CYS A 117 7.49 -9.95 6.77
CA CYS A 117 7.88 -10.77 7.90
C CYS A 117 9.23 -11.48 7.66
N ALA A 118 9.40 -12.08 6.49
CA ALA A 118 10.63 -12.74 6.07
C ALA A 118 11.80 -11.76 5.93
N LYS A 119 11.55 -10.48 5.61
CA LYS A 119 12.60 -9.46 5.57
C LYS A 119 13.01 -8.95 6.95
N LEU A 120 12.08 -8.92 7.91
CA LEU A 120 12.35 -8.47 9.28
C LEU A 120 13.12 -9.49 10.12
N CYS A 121 12.90 -10.79 9.90
CA CYS A 121 13.56 -11.88 10.62
C CYS A 121 13.58 -11.73 12.16
N ASN A 122 12.54 -11.13 12.75
CA ASN A 122 12.44 -10.95 14.20
C ASN A 122 11.27 -11.77 14.79
N ASP A 123 11.30 -12.03 16.09
CA ASP A 123 10.31 -12.87 16.77
C ASP A 123 8.87 -12.34 16.62
N ARG A 124 8.72 -11.01 16.54
CA ARG A 124 7.43 -10.35 16.34
C ARG A 124 6.87 -10.66 14.96
N ALA A 125 7.66 -10.48 13.91
CA ALA A 125 7.32 -10.79 12.53
C ALA A 125 6.91 -12.25 12.36
N MET A 126 7.69 -13.17 12.94
CA MET A 126 7.38 -14.60 12.93
C MET A 126 6.04 -14.91 13.61
N LYS A 127 5.76 -14.27 14.75
CA LYS A 127 4.50 -14.45 15.47
C LYS A 127 3.30 -13.91 14.68
N ILE A 128 3.45 -12.75 14.04
CA ILE A 128 2.39 -12.15 13.20
C ILE A 128 2.14 -13.03 11.98
N GLY A 129 3.19 -13.46 11.29
CA GLY A 129 3.07 -14.33 10.14
C GLY A 129 2.41 -15.67 10.46
N LYS A 130 2.76 -16.32 11.58
CA LYS A 130 2.07 -17.55 12.03
C LYS A 130 0.58 -17.33 12.30
N LYS A 131 0.20 -16.21 12.93
CA LYS A 131 -1.22 -15.84 13.11
C LYS A 131 -1.94 -15.65 11.78
N LEU A 132 -1.27 -15.03 10.80
CA LEU A 132 -1.84 -14.81 9.47
C LEU A 132 -2.04 -16.11 8.72
N LEU A 133 -1.05 -17.01 8.75
CA LEU A 133 -1.15 -18.33 8.14
C LEU A 133 -2.35 -19.12 8.69
N ALA A 134 -2.65 -18.99 9.98
CA ALA A 134 -3.80 -19.63 10.61
C ALA A 134 -5.15 -19.05 10.16
N LYS A 135 -5.22 -17.74 9.87
CA LYS A 135 -6.43 -17.05 9.38
C LYS A 135 -6.64 -17.17 7.87
N MET A 136 -5.60 -17.60 7.14
CA MET A 136 -5.58 -17.59 5.68
C MET A 136 -6.51 -18.66 5.09
N PRO A 137 -7.39 -18.30 4.14
CA PRO A 137 -8.22 -19.24 3.41
C PRO A 137 -7.39 -20.32 2.67
N GLU A 138 -7.86 -21.58 2.65
CA GLU A 138 -7.11 -22.69 2.04
C GLU A 138 -6.82 -22.49 0.55
N ASN A 139 -7.75 -21.88 -0.19
CA ASN A 139 -7.58 -21.57 -1.62
C ASN A 139 -6.40 -20.62 -1.90
N TYR A 140 -5.97 -19.82 -0.92
CA TYR A 140 -4.81 -18.94 -1.05
C TYR A 140 -3.49 -19.66 -0.70
N ARG A 141 -3.52 -20.69 0.15
CA ARG A 141 -2.31 -21.44 0.55
C ARG A 141 -1.69 -22.20 -0.62
N ASN A 142 -2.50 -22.61 -1.60
CA ASN A 142 -2.07 -23.33 -2.79
C ASN A 142 -1.56 -22.41 -3.91
N ASN A 143 -1.46 -21.10 -3.69
CA ASN A 143 -0.92 -20.18 -4.68
C ASN A 143 0.61 -20.12 -4.55
N ASN A 144 1.32 -20.46 -5.64
CA ASN A 144 2.79 -20.54 -5.72
C ASN A 144 3.52 -19.34 -5.12
N ILE A 145 2.97 -18.13 -5.25
CA ILE A 145 3.60 -16.91 -4.75
C ILE A 145 3.52 -16.87 -3.21
N THR A 146 2.34 -17.10 -2.66
CA THR A 146 2.08 -17.01 -1.23
C THR A 146 2.68 -18.19 -0.47
N SER A 147 2.70 -19.38 -1.09
CA SER A 147 3.38 -20.55 -0.54
C SER A 147 4.90 -20.34 -0.45
N THR A 148 5.52 -19.71 -1.45
CA THR A 148 6.96 -19.42 -1.44
C THR A 148 7.31 -18.39 -0.36
N SER A 149 6.60 -17.26 -0.31
CA SER A 149 6.81 -16.23 0.71
C SER A 149 6.55 -16.72 2.15
N ALA A 150 5.61 -17.65 2.34
CA ALA A 150 5.33 -18.25 3.64
C ALA A 150 6.40 -19.28 4.05
N ILE A 151 6.98 -20.02 3.10
CA ILE A 151 8.12 -20.92 3.34
C ILE A 151 9.36 -20.12 3.75
N ASP A 152 9.64 -18.98 3.12
CA ASP A 152 10.76 -18.10 3.47
C ASP A 152 10.68 -17.56 4.92
N MET A 153 9.52 -17.71 5.56
CA MET A 153 9.26 -17.29 6.93
C MET A 153 9.32 -18.45 7.95
N LEU A 154 9.45 -19.71 7.52
CA LEU A 154 9.56 -20.89 8.41
C LEU A 154 11.01 -21.30 8.63
#